data_AF-A0A8S2XGY3-F1
#
_entry.id   AF-A0A8S2XGY3-F1
#
_cell.length_a   1.000
_cell.length_b   1.000
_cell.length_c   1.000
_cell.angle_alpha   90.00
_cell.angle_beta   90.00
_cell.angle_gamma   90.00
#
_symmetry.space_group_name_H-M   'P 1'
#
loop_
_entity.id
_entity.type
_entity.pdbx_description
1 polymer ?
#
loop_
_entity_poly.entity_id
_entity_poly.type
_entity_poly.pdbx_seq_one_letter_code
_entity_poly.pdbx_strand_id
1 'polypeptide(L)'
;MAYFDLPENHSGSISNRLSSEALSNQELLGARLGVICEAMATLGFGILLGFVFSWELTLIVFAYIICMFLLAFFQIRWQARLNKCSEHILGQASALATEVLHNMRTVKQLSIEYEILQQFSHLVNQAFTVRRNDTVISGLLLSICWGSQPFFLYILYWIVLVRLESNEMHDKDTLMVFAFVTFAFETLRFINTLTRQMGSSLSAARGFFDLFDRTPTIDNGSVDGRQLENFQGQIEFNQVEFSYPSRPTIRVLNKFQLTIEPGQWVALV
;
A
#
# COMPACT_ATOMS: atom_id res chain seq x y z
N MET A 1 18.39 -21.14 -4.68
CA MET A 1 18.11 -21.42 -3.24
C MET A 1 18.41 -20.24 -2.33
N ALA A 2 19.53 -19.53 -2.49
CA ALA A 2 19.87 -18.33 -1.69
C ALA A 2 18.75 -17.30 -1.47
N TYR A 3 17.84 -17.15 -2.45
CA TYR A 3 16.67 -16.28 -2.33
C TYR A 3 15.73 -16.68 -1.19
N PHE A 4 15.48 -17.99 -1.01
CA PHE A 4 14.59 -18.55 0.01
C PHE A 4 15.23 -18.64 1.39
N ASP A 5 16.55 -18.47 1.47
CA ASP A 5 17.30 -18.42 2.74
C ASP A 5 17.16 -17.05 3.43
N LEU A 6 16.62 -16.05 2.72
CA LEU A 6 16.36 -14.73 3.29
C LEU A 6 15.08 -14.75 4.14
N PRO A 7 15.11 -14.12 5.33
CA PRO A 7 13.96 -14.13 6.24
C PRO A 7 12.73 -13.37 5.72
N GLU A 8 12.86 -12.62 4.64
CA GLU A 8 11.73 -11.95 3.99
C GLU A 8 11.00 -12.88 2.99
N ASN A 9 11.67 -13.94 2.54
CA ASN A 9 11.29 -14.79 1.41
C ASN A 9 10.99 -16.24 1.82
N HIS A 10 10.55 -16.45 3.06
CA HIS A 10 10.06 -17.76 3.48
C HIS A 10 8.85 -18.18 2.63
N SER A 11 8.62 -19.49 2.51
CA SER A 11 7.49 -20.03 1.74
C SER A 11 6.13 -19.45 2.15
N GLY A 12 5.92 -19.22 3.46
CA GLY A 12 4.71 -18.61 3.99
C GLY A 12 4.54 -17.13 3.60
N SER A 13 5.63 -16.34 3.61
CA SER A 13 5.55 -14.93 3.19
C SER A 13 5.32 -14.84 1.69
N ILE A 14 5.99 -15.66 0.87
CA ILE A 14 5.78 -15.70 -0.58
C ILE A 14 4.37 -16.17 -0.91
N SER A 15 3.84 -17.19 -0.24
CA SER A 15 2.47 -17.65 -0.45
C SER A 15 1.44 -16.57 -0.10
N ASN A 16 1.67 -15.82 0.99
CA ASN A 16 0.79 -14.72 1.36
C ASN A 16 0.90 -13.55 0.38
N ARG A 17 2.12 -13.21 -0.07
CA ARG A 17 2.35 -12.20 -1.11
C ARG A 17 1.68 -12.59 -2.41
N LEU A 18 1.83 -13.83 -2.86
CA LEU A 18 1.19 -14.31 -4.07
C LEU A 18 -0.34 -14.24 -3.98
N SER A 19 -0.94 -14.68 -2.86
CA SER A 19 -2.40 -14.62 -2.70
C SER A 19 -2.91 -13.17 -2.55
N SER A 20 -2.26 -12.33 -1.75
CA SER A 20 -2.73 -10.98 -1.43
C SER A 20 -2.37 -9.95 -2.51
N GLU A 21 -1.12 -9.95 -2.99
CA GLU A 21 -0.66 -8.99 -4.02
C GLU A 21 -1.29 -9.31 -5.39
N ALA A 22 -1.51 -10.58 -5.75
CA ALA A 22 -2.18 -10.92 -7.01
C ALA A 22 -3.65 -10.49 -7.04
N LEU A 23 -4.39 -10.68 -5.94
CA LEU A 23 -5.76 -10.18 -5.82
C LEU A 23 -5.82 -8.65 -5.91
N SER A 24 -4.90 -7.97 -5.22
CA SER A 24 -4.78 -6.50 -5.26
C SER A 24 -4.48 -5.99 -6.68
N ASN A 25 -3.66 -6.70 -7.44
CA ASN A 25 -3.35 -6.37 -8.84
C ASN A 25 -4.54 -6.61 -9.78
N GLN A 26 -5.29 -7.70 -9.58
CA GLN A 26 -6.50 -7.98 -10.35
C GLN A 26 -7.56 -6.88 -10.14
N GLU A 27 -7.76 -6.46 -8.89
CA GLU A 27 -8.68 -5.37 -8.57
C GLU A 27 -8.24 -4.02 -9.20
N LEU A 28 -6.93 -3.75 -9.23
CA LEU A 28 -6.37 -2.58 -9.89
C LEU A 28 -6.64 -2.55 -11.40
N LEU A 29 -6.27 -3.62 -12.10
CA LEU A 29 -6.28 -3.67 -13.56
C LEU A 29 -7.70 -3.80 -14.14
N GLY A 30 -8.62 -4.45 -13.43
CA GLY A 30 -9.99 -4.66 -13.89
C GLY A 30 -10.93 -3.53 -13.50
N ALA A 31 -11.46 -3.61 -12.27
CA ALA A 31 -12.52 -2.72 -11.82
C ALA A 31 -12.06 -1.27 -11.67
N ARG A 32 -10.85 -1.03 -11.16
CA ARG A 32 -10.41 0.33 -10.78
C ARG A 32 -10.00 1.18 -11.98
N LEU A 33 -9.32 0.60 -12.98
CA LEU A 33 -9.00 1.33 -14.23
C LEU A 33 -10.26 1.79 -14.95
N GLY A 34 -11.26 0.92 -15.08
CA GLY A 34 -12.54 1.27 -15.71
C GLY A 34 -13.17 2.49 -15.05
N VAL A 35 -13.18 2.53 -13.72
CA VAL A 35 -13.82 3.62 -13.00
C VAL A 35 -12.94 4.89 -12.97
N ILE A 36 -11.61 4.79 -13.07
CA ILE A 36 -10.74 5.96 -13.31
C ILE A 36 -11.07 6.60 -14.66
N CYS A 37 -11.18 5.78 -15.71
CA CYS A 37 -11.58 6.25 -17.04
C CYS A 37 -12.97 6.90 -17.01
N GLU A 38 -13.93 6.27 -16.32
CA GLU A 38 -15.28 6.82 -16.12
C GLU A 38 -15.24 8.16 -15.38
N ALA A 39 -14.47 8.26 -14.31
CA ALA A 39 -14.31 9.49 -13.53
C ALA A 39 -13.66 10.61 -14.37
N MET A 40 -12.62 10.31 -15.14
CA MET A 40 -11.97 11.27 -16.04
C MET A 40 -12.92 11.74 -17.14
N ALA A 41 -13.67 10.81 -17.75
CA ALA A 41 -14.66 11.14 -18.76
C ALA A 41 -15.78 12.00 -18.17
N THR A 42 -16.33 11.64 -17.00
CA THR A 42 -17.41 12.36 -16.33
C THR A 42 -16.99 13.77 -15.92
N LEU A 43 -15.78 13.94 -15.39
CA LEU A 43 -15.22 15.27 -15.11
C LEU A 43 -15.04 16.10 -16.38
N GLY A 44 -14.46 15.51 -17.43
CA GLY A 44 -14.22 16.21 -18.69
C GLY A 44 -15.51 16.66 -19.38
N PHE A 45 -16.46 15.74 -19.55
CA PHE A 45 -17.78 16.03 -20.10
C PHE A 45 -18.56 17.01 -19.22
N GLY A 46 -18.48 16.85 -17.90
CA GLY A 46 -19.13 17.74 -16.97
C GLY A 46 -18.64 19.18 -17.13
N ILE A 47 -17.33 19.41 -17.06
CA ILE A 47 -16.75 20.76 -17.19
C ILE A 47 -17.13 21.38 -18.54
N LEU A 48 -17.04 20.61 -19.62
CA LEU A 48 -17.44 21.07 -20.96
C LEU A 48 -18.91 21.49 -21.01
N LEU A 49 -19.83 20.64 -20.55
CA LEU A 49 -21.26 20.95 -20.53
C LEU A 49 -21.54 22.18 -19.68
N GLY A 50 -20.92 22.27 -18.50
CA GLY A 50 -21.11 23.41 -17.62
C GLY A 50 -20.71 24.74 -18.28
N PHE A 51 -19.57 24.79 -18.99
CA PHE A 51 -19.12 26.00 -19.68
C PHE A 51 -20.02 26.38 -20.87
N VAL A 52 -20.62 25.38 -21.53
CA VAL A 52 -21.53 25.60 -22.66
C VAL A 52 -22.85 26.23 -22.20
N PHE A 53 -23.41 25.79 -21.07
CA PHE A 53 -24.71 26.29 -20.58
C PHE A 53 -24.59 27.54 -19.71
N SER A 54 -23.65 27.57 -18.75
CA SER A 54 -23.49 28.71 -17.85
C SER A 54 -22.08 28.79 -17.29
N TRP A 55 -21.29 29.71 -17.86
CA TRP A 55 -19.91 29.96 -17.45
C TRP A 55 -19.79 30.52 -16.00
N GLU A 56 -20.80 31.25 -15.52
CA GLU A 56 -20.79 31.83 -14.17
C GLU A 56 -20.98 30.75 -13.09
N LEU A 57 -21.97 29.86 -13.28
CA LEU A 57 -22.27 28.79 -12.32
C LEU A 57 -21.14 27.74 -12.31
N THR A 58 -20.52 27.47 -13.45
CA THR A 58 -19.36 26.59 -13.52
C THR A 58 -18.16 27.12 -12.75
N LEU A 59 -17.87 28.41 -12.81
CA LEU A 59 -16.77 29.00 -12.05
C LEU A 59 -16.96 28.83 -10.53
N ILE A 60 -18.19 28.98 -10.04
CA ILE A 60 -18.52 28.78 -8.62
C ILE A 60 -18.28 27.32 -8.20
N VAL A 61 -18.76 26.37 -9.01
CA VAL A 61 -18.56 24.93 -8.77
C VAL A 61 -17.07 24.56 -8.86
N PHE A 62 -16.35 25.12 -9.83
CA PHE A 62 -14.93 24.86 -10.01
C PHE A 62 -14.09 25.38 -8.84
N ALA A 63 -14.39 26.57 -8.33
CA ALA A 63 -13.75 27.10 -7.12
C ALA A 63 -14.00 26.21 -5.89
N TYR A 64 -15.22 25.67 -5.75
CA TYR A 64 -15.55 24.72 -4.70
C TYR A 64 -14.77 23.39 -4.84
N ILE A 65 -14.70 22.84 -6.06
CA ILE A 65 -13.93 21.63 -6.37
C ILE A 65 -12.45 21.80 -5.97
N ILE A 66 -11.83 22.95 -6.32
CA ILE A 66 -10.44 23.24 -5.96
C ILE A 66 -10.27 23.31 -4.43
N CYS A 67 -11.18 23.99 -3.74
CA CYS A 67 -11.16 24.10 -2.28
C CYS A 67 -11.24 22.70 -1.62
N MET A 68 -12.15 21.85 -2.10
CA MET A 68 -12.28 20.47 -1.63
C MET A 68 -11.06 19.61 -1.94
N PHE A 69 -10.45 19.78 -3.12
CA PHE A 69 -9.22 19.08 -3.47
C PHE A 69 -8.07 19.42 -2.51
N LEU A 70 -7.91 20.70 -2.16
CA LEU A 70 -6.89 21.14 -1.19
C LEU A 70 -7.14 20.56 0.21
N LEU A 71 -8.40 20.55 0.66
CA LEU A 71 -8.79 19.97 1.95
C LEU A 71 -8.51 18.46 1.98
N ALA A 72 -8.90 17.73 0.93
CA ALA A 72 -8.64 16.30 0.79
C ALA A 72 -7.13 15.99 0.76
N PHE A 73 -6.35 16.78 0.03
CA PHE A 73 -4.90 16.63 -0.01
C PHE A 73 -4.25 16.84 1.36
N PHE A 74 -4.69 17.85 2.10
CA PHE A 74 -4.24 18.09 3.48
C PHE A 74 -4.59 16.91 4.39
N GLN A 75 -5.83 16.40 4.29
CA GLN A 75 -6.29 15.24 5.05
C GLN A 75 -5.44 13.99 4.78
N ILE A 76 -5.13 13.69 3.52
CA ILE A 76 -4.29 12.55 3.14
C ILE A 76 -2.89 12.69 3.74
N ARG A 77 -2.28 13.87 3.64
CA ARG A 77 -0.94 14.16 4.20
C ARG A 77 -0.93 14.03 5.73
N TRP A 78 -1.96 14.52 6.39
CA TRP A 78 -2.12 14.45 7.84
C TRP A 78 -2.23 13.00 8.32
N GLN A 79 -3.13 12.21 7.72
CA GLN A 79 -3.28 10.79 8.05
C GLN A 79 -2.01 9.99 7.77
N ALA A 80 -1.32 10.24 6.64
CA ALA A 80 -0.08 9.55 6.33
C ALA A 80 1.02 9.80 7.38
N ARG A 81 1.13 11.02 7.91
CA ARG A 81 2.09 11.35 8.98
C ARG A 81 1.75 10.64 10.29
N LEU A 82 0.47 10.56 10.63
CA LEU A 82 0.02 9.98 11.89
C LEU A 82 0.03 8.46 11.89
N ASN A 83 -0.30 7.84 10.76
CA ASN A 83 -0.12 6.40 10.57
C ASN A 83 1.34 6.00 10.82
N LYS A 84 2.31 6.72 10.25
CA LYS A 84 3.74 6.47 10.49
C LYS A 84 4.13 6.59 11.96
N CYS A 85 3.63 7.62 12.66
CA CYS A 85 3.92 7.82 14.09
C CYS A 85 3.31 6.70 14.95
N SER A 86 2.05 6.34 14.67
CA SER A 86 1.35 5.27 15.38
C SER A 86 1.98 3.91 15.13
N GLU A 87 2.37 3.60 13.89
CA GLU A 87 3.07 2.37 13.53
C GLU A 87 4.43 2.27 14.22
N HIS A 88 5.16 3.38 14.36
CA HIS A 88 6.43 3.39 15.07
C HIS A 88 6.28 3.02 16.56
N ILE A 89 5.31 3.62 17.26
CA ILE A 89 5.06 3.33 18.69
C ILE A 89 4.54 1.89 18.87
N LEU A 90 3.63 1.44 18.01
CA LEU A 90 3.14 0.05 18.02
C LEU A 90 4.27 -0.94 17.71
N GLY A 91 5.18 -0.59 16.79
CA GLY A 91 6.36 -1.38 16.49
C GLY A 91 7.26 -1.58 17.71
N GLN A 92 7.45 -0.54 18.53
CA GLN A 92 8.18 -0.67 19.81
C GLN A 92 7.46 -1.60 20.80
N ALA A 93 6.13 -1.48 20.92
CA ALA A 93 5.34 -2.36 21.78
C ALA A 93 5.41 -3.83 21.31
N SER A 94 5.33 -4.07 20.00
CA SER A 94 5.49 -5.39 19.40
C SER A 94 6.90 -5.95 19.58
N ALA A 95 7.94 -5.12 19.46
CA ALA A 95 9.31 -5.52 19.72
C ALA A 95 9.51 -5.94 21.18
N LEU A 96 9.02 -5.14 22.13
CA LEU A 96 9.05 -5.46 23.56
C LEU A 96 8.31 -6.78 23.85
N ALA A 97 7.10 -6.95 23.31
CA ALA A 97 6.35 -8.20 23.49
C ALA A 97 7.11 -9.40 22.92
N THR A 98 7.76 -9.24 21.76
CA THR A 98 8.56 -10.31 21.14
C THR A 98 9.76 -10.68 22.00
N GLU A 99 10.47 -9.70 22.56
CA GLU A 99 11.61 -9.90 23.45
C GLU A 99 11.21 -10.67 24.72
N VAL A 100 10.07 -10.31 25.30
CA VAL A 100 9.51 -10.95 26.50
C VAL A 100 9.10 -12.39 26.23
N LEU A 101 8.44 -12.65 25.09
CA LEU A 101 8.05 -13.99 24.69
C LEU A 101 9.26 -14.89 24.43
N HIS A 102 10.31 -14.34 23.81
CA HIS A 102 11.54 -15.08 23.56
C HIS A 102 12.29 -15.40 24.87
N ASN A 103 12.26 -14.47 25.84
CA ASN A 103 12.98 -14.58 27.10
C ASN A 103 12.05 -14.84 28.31
N MET A 104 10.93 -15.54 28.10
CA MET A 104 9.90 -15.73 29.13
C MET A 104 10.45 -16.39 30.41
N ARG A 105 11.39 -17.33 30.27
CA ARG A 105 12.05 -17.98 31.42
C ARG A 105 12.87 -16.98 32.24
N THR A 106 13.62 -16.10 31.60
CA THR A 106 14.43 -15.06 32.25
C THR A 106 13.54 -14.06 32.97
N VAL A 107 12.46 -13.62 32.32
CA VAL A 107 11.47 -12.73 32.94
C VAL A 107 10.85 -13.37 34.18
N LYS A 108 10.53 -14.67 34.12
CA LYS A 108 9.98 -15.40 35.27
C LYS A 108 10.99 -15.52 36.41
N GLN A 109 12.23 -15.85 36.08
CA GLN A 109 13.32 -15.99 37.05
C GLN A 109 13.64 -14.68 37.77
N LEU A 110 13.55 -13.55 37.06
CA LEU A 110 13.78 -12.22 37.62
C LEU A 110 12.52 -11.62 38.30
N SER A 111 11.35 -12.25 38.13
CA SER A 111 10.06 -11.78 38.68
C SER A 111 9.67 -10.34 38.31
N ILE A 112 10.13 -9.87 37.13
CA ILE A 112 9.88 -8.51 36.60
C ILE A 112 8.66 -8.41 35.67
N GLU A 113 7.76 -9.40 35.72
CA GLU A 113 6.56 -9.48 34.87
C GLU A 113 5.71 -8.20 34.94
N TYR A 114 5.55 -7.65 36.14
CA TYR A 114 4.74 -6.46 36.38
C TYR A 114 5.34 -5.19 35.77
N GLU A 115 6.66 -4.99 35.90
CA GLU A 115 7.36 -3.82 35.34
C GLU A 115 7.28 -3.80 33.81
N ILE A 116 7.49 -4.96 33.18
CA ILE A 116 7.38 -5.13 31.73
C ILE A 116 5.95 -4.87 31.26
N LEU A 117 4.95 -5.37 32.00
CA LEU A 117 3.54 -5.15 31.67
C LEU A 117 3.18 -3.66 31.78
N GLN A 118 3.72 -2.94 32.77
CA GLN A 118 3.56 -1.49 32.86
C GLN A 118 4.20 -0.76 31.67
N GLN A 119 5.42 -1.14 31.26
CA GLN A 119 6.08 -0.56 30.09
C GLN A 119 5.28 -0.81 28.80
N PHE A 120 4.80 -2.03 28.60
CA PHE A 120 3.94 -2.38 27.47
C PHE A 120 2.63 -1.59 27.48
N SER A 121 1.97 -1.52 28.64
CA SER A 121 0.75 -0.72 28.82
C SER A 121 0.99 0.76 28.54
N HIS A 122 2.14 1.31 28.94
CA HIS A 122 2.52 2.70 28.64
C HIS A 122 2.64 2.95 27.14
N LEU A 123 3.36 2.08 26.41
CA LEU A 123 3.52 2.19 24.95
C LEU A 123 2.17 2.08 24.21
N VAL A 124 1.32 1.13 24.63
CA VAL A 124 -0.01 0.95 24.04
C VAL A 124 -0.90 2.16 24.32
N ASN A 125 -0.90 2.68 25.55
CA ASN A 125 -1.67 3.87 25.91
C ASN A 125 -1.16 5.14 25.22
N GLN A 126 0.14 5.23 24.97
CA GLN A 126 0.72 6.32 24.19
C GLN A 126 0.24 6.26 22.73
N ALA A 127 0.30 5.10 22.09
CA ALA A 127 -0.24 4.90 20.74
C ALA A 127 -1.75 5.19 20.69
N PHE A 128 -2.50 4.77 21.72
CA PHE A 128 -3.93 5.03 21.82
C PHE A 128 -4.25 6.52 21.97
N THR A 129 -3.52 7.25 22.83
CA THR A 129 -3.73 8.69 23.03
C THR A 129 -3.45 9.49 21.76
N VAL A 130 -2.38 9.16 21.04
CA VAL A 130 -2.05 9.78 19.75
C VAL A 130 -3.16 9.52 18.73
N ARG A 131 -3.61 8.26 18.59
CA ARG A 131 -4.73 7.92 17.69
C ARG A 131 -6.05 8.54 18.11
N ARG A 132 -6.33 8.67 19.40
CA ARG A 132 -7.58 9.24 19.90
C ARG A 132 -7.70 10.71 19.52
N ASN A 133 -6.66 11.50 19.76
CA ASN A 133 -6.65 12.91 19.36
C ASN A 133 -6.74 13.06 17.84
N ASP A 134 -6.05 12.19 17.09
CA ASP A 134 -6.17 12.20 15.63
C ASP A 134 -7.57 11.82 15.15
N THR A 135 -8.21 10.81 15.74
CA THR A 135 -9.55 10.38 15.32
C THR A 135 -10.56 11.52 15.43
N VAL A 136 -10.43 12.38 16.45
CA VAL A 136 -11.26 13.58 16.58
C VAL A 136 -10.98 14.58 15.46
N ILE A 137 -9.70 14.89 15.20
CA ILE A 137 -9.32 15.86 14.15
C ILE A 137 -9.68 15.35 12.75
N SER A 138 -9.33 14.12 12.44
CA SER A 138 -9.67 13.43 11.19
C SER A 138 -11.19 13.29 11.02
N GLY A 139 -11.92 13.03 12.11
CA GLY A 139 -13.39 13.00 12.11
C GLY A 139 -14.01 14.37 11.82
N LEU A 140 -13.46 15.44 12.39
CA LEU A 140 -13.89 16.82 12.09
C LEU A 140 -13.59 17.19 10.63
N LEU A 141 -12.40 16.89 10.12
CA LEU A 141 -12.04 17.13 8.71
C LEU A 141 -12.96 16.38 7.75
N LEU A 142 -13.26 15.11 8.03
CA LEU A 142 -14.20 14.32 7.24
C LEU A 142 -15.61 14.92 7.31
N SER A 143 -16.06 15.33 8.49
CA SER A 143 -17.37 15.95 8.69
C SER A 143 -17.49 17.26 7.91
N ILE A 144 -16.44 18.08 7.85
CA ILE A 144 -16.40 19.31 7.05
C ILE A 144 -16.44 18.97 5.56
N CYS A 145 -15.64 17.99 5.12
CA CYS A 145 -15.54 17.64 3.71
C CYS A 145 -16.86 17.05 3.16
N TRP A 146 -17.56 16.22 3.94
CA TRP A 146 -18.81 15.58 3.53
C TRP A 146 -20.04 16.43 3.85
N GLY A 147 -20.05 17.10 5.00
CA GLY A 147 -21.15 17.95 5.46
C GLY A 147 -21.26 19.28 4.72
N SER A 148 -20.17 19.78 4.12
CA SER A 148 -20.22 20.99 3.29
C SER A 148 -20.90 20.78 1.93
N GLN A 149 -20.95 19.54 1.42
CA GLN A 149 -21.57 19.23 0.11
C GLN A 149 -23.06 19.62 0.04
N PRO A 150 -23.95 19.16 0.96
CA PRO A 150 -25.36 19.54 0.91
C PRO A 150 -25.57 21.04 1.14
N PHE A 151 -24.74 21.67 1.96
CA PHE A 151 -24.82 23.12 2.21
C PHE A 151 -24.48 23.92 0.95
N PHE A 152 -23.45 23.50 0.22
CA PHE A 152 -23.10 24.11 -1.07
C PHE A 152 -24.18 23.89 -2.12
N LEU A 153 -24.73 22.67 -2.22
CA LEU A 153 -25.85 22.37 -3.12
C LEU A 153 -27.07 23.26 -2.83
N TYR A 154 -27.38 23.50 -1.57
CA TYR A 154 -28.47 24.40 -1.18
C TYR A 154 -28.22 25.84 -1.62
N ILE A 155 -27.01 26.38 -1.41
CA ILE A 155 -26.64 27.72 -1.86
C ILE A 155 -26.74 27.82 -3.39
N LEU A 156 -26.22 26.82 -4.10
CA LEU A 156 -26.26 26.79 -5.56
C LEU A 156 -27.70 26.73 -6.08
N TYR A 157 -28.55 25.93 -5.46
CA TYR A 157 -29.97 25.87 -5.76
C TYR A 157 -30.66 27.22 -5.55
N TRP A 158 -30.36 27.92 -4.45
CA TRP A 158 -30.91 29.25 -4.19
C TRP A 158 -30.49 30.29 -5.23
N ILE A 159 -29.20 30.30 -5.63
CA ILE A 159 -28.69 31.19 -6.69
C ILE A 159 -29.43 30.94 -8.02
N VAL A 160 -29.62 29.67 -8.35
CA VAL A 160 -30.31 29.24 -9.57
C VAL A 160 -31.79 29.64 -9.55
N LEU A 161 -32.48 29.50 -8.40
CA LEU A 161 -33.87 29.95 -8.26
C LEU A 161 -34.04 31.47 -8.47
N VAL A 162 -33.18 32.28 -7.85
CA VAL A 162 -33.22 33.75 -8.02
C VAL A 162 -32.97 34.15 -9.48
N ARG A 163 -32.11 33.40 -10.18
CA ARG A 163 -31.81 33.57 -11.62
C ARG A 163 -32.97 33.16 -12.53
N LEU A 164 -33.73 32.15 -12.14
CA LEU A 164 -34.94 31.73 -12.84
C LEU A 164 -36.05 32.77 -12.70
N GLU A 165 -36.24 33.33 -11.50
CA GLU A 165 -37.23 34.38 -11.23
C GLU A 165 -36.94 35.70 -11.97
N SER A 166 -35.66 35.99 -12.22
CA SER A 166 -35.22 37.17 -12.99
C SER A 166 -35.30 37.00 -14.51
N ASN A 167 -35.79 35.85 -15.01
CA ASN A 167 -35.92 35.52 -16.44
C ASN A 167 -34.58 35.54 -17.22
N GLU A 168 -33.44 35.49 -16.51
CA GLU A 168 -32.10 35.48 -17.11
C GLU A 168 -31.70 34.09 -17.63
N MET A 169 -32.40 33.02 -17.23
CA MET A 169 -32.10 31.63 -17.61
C MET A 169 -33.36 30.84 -18.02
N HIS A 170 -33.22 29.97 -19.03
CA HIS A 170 -34.25 29.01 -19.39
C HIS A 170 -34.29 27.83 -18.41
N ASP A 171 -35.48 27.31 -18.15
CA ASP A 171 -35.74 26.20 -17.21
C ASP A 171 -34.94 24.92 -17.55
N LYS A 172 -34.62 24.71 -18.83
CA LYS A 172 -33.80 23.60 -19.32
C LYS A 172 -32.33 23.71 -18.94
N ASP A 173 -31.78 24.93 -18.96
CA ASP A 173 -30.36 25.18 -18.65
C ASP A 173 -30.11 24.97 -17.15
N THR A 174 -31.07 25.35 -16.32
CA THR A 174 -31.11 25.12 -14.87
C THR A 174 -31.01 23.63 -14.52
N LEU A 175 -31.83 22.78 -15.13
CA LEU A 175 -31.81 21.33 -14.90
C LEU A 175 -30.48 20.69 -15.34
N MET A 176 -29.90 21.15 -16.45
CA MET A 176 -28.61 20.65 -16.94
C MET A 176 -27.45 21.09 -16.04
N VAL A 177 -27.45 22.32 -15.52
CA VAL A 177 -26.44 22.77 -14.55
C VAL A 177 -26.53 21.96 -13.26
N PHE A 178 -27.73 21.67 -12.77
CA PHE A 178 -27.92 20.86 -11.57
C PHE A 178 -27.46 19.40 -11.76
N ALA A 179 -27.77 18.80 -12.91
CA ALA A 179 -27.27 17.48 -13.28
C ALA A 179 -25.74 17.46 -13.32
N PHE A 180 -25.11 18.46 -13.95
CA PHE A 180 -23.65 18.59 -13.98
C PHE A 180 -23.05 18.69 -12.57
N VAL A 181 -23.58 19.56 -11.71
CA VAL A 181 -23.08 19.74 -10.34
C VAL A 181 -23.13 18.41 -9.58
N THR A 182 -24.23 17.66 -9.70
CA THR A 182 -24.39 16.35 -9.05
C THR A 182 -23.35 15.34 -9.56
N PHE A 183 -23.10 15.27 -10.87
CA PHE A 183 -22.06 14.41 -11.44
C PHE A 183 -20.64 14.81 -10.99
N ALA A 184 -20.36 16.11 -10.90
CA ALA A 184 -19.07 16.60 -10.41
C ALA A 184 -18.83 16.19 -8.95
N PHE A 185 -19.87 16.24 -8.12
CA PHE A 185 -19.83 15.79 -6.72
C PHE A 185 -19.58 14.30 -6.57
N GLU A 186 -20.28 13.47 -7.35
CA GLU A 186 -20.05 12.02 -7.36
C GLU A 186 -18.62 11.68 -7.78
N THR A 187 -18.09 12.40 -8.77
CA THR A 187 -16.71 12.18 -9.21
C THR A 187 -15.68 12.54 -8.12
N LEU A 188 -15.92 13.59 -7.33
CA LEU A 188 -15.06 13.95 -6.20
C LEU A 188 -15.06 12.91 -5.08
N ARG A 189 -16.22 12.34 -4.76
CA ARG A 189 -16.33 11.23 -3.79
C ARG A 189 -15.56 10.02 -4.28
N PHE A 190 -15.63 9.77 -5.58
CA PHE A 190 -14.97 8.66 -6.20
C PHE A 190 -13.43 8.81 -6.18
N ILE A 191 -12.89 9.98 -6.54
CA ILE A 191 -11.45 10.26 -6.49
C ILE A 191 -10.88 10.07 -5.07
N ASN A 192 -11.61 10.52 -4.04
CA ASN A 192 -11.18 10.35 -2.65
C ASN A 192 -11.07 8.86 -2.26
N THR A 193 -12.04 8.06 -2.68
CA THR A 193 -12.08 6.62 -2.39
C THR A 193 -10.99 5.86 -3.16
N LEU A 194 -10.82 6.18 -4.44
CA LEU A 194 -9.76 5.63 -5.27
C LEU A 194 -8.38 5.96 -4.71
N THR A 195 -8.13 7.19 -4.31
CA THR A 195 -6.80 7.62 -3.86
C THR A 195 -6.32 6.79 -2.67
N ARG A 196 -7.22 6.46 -1.72
CA ARG A 196 -6.88 5.60 -0.57
C ARG A 196 -6.57 4.16 -1.00
N GLN A 197 -7.32 3.61 -1.95
CA GLN A 197 -7.19 2.22 -2.37
C GLN A 197 -6.05 2.00 -3.39
N MET A 198 -5.75 2.98 -4.23
CA MET A 198 -4.66 2.93 -5.21
C MET A 198 -3.30 2.97 -4.53
N GLY A 199 -3.14 3.72 -3.44
CA GLY A 199 -1.87 3.80 -2.72
C GLY A 199 -1.36 2.44 -2.25
N SER A 200 -2.22 1.65 -1.60
CA SER A 200 -1.87 0.31 -1.10
C SER A 200 -1.67 -0.71 -2.21
N SER A 201 -2.45 -0.61 -3.29
CA SER A 201 -2.37 -1.58 -4.36
C SER A 201 -1.19 -1.32 -5.30
N LEU A 202 -0.78 -0.07 -5.51
CA LEU A 202 0.42 0.23 -6.29
C LEU A 202 1.70 -0.27 -5.60
N SER A 203 1.77 -0.21 -4.27
CA SER A 203 2.87 -0.82 -3.51
C SER A 203 2.88 -2.35 -3.62
N ALA A 204 1.71 -2.99 -3.60
CA ALA A 204 1.60 -4.44 -3.79
C ALA A 204 2.00 -4.84 -5.22
N ALA A 205 1.59 -4.07 -6.23
CA ALA A 205 1.98 -4.30 -7.62
C ALA A 205 3.50 -4.26 -7.81
N ARG A 206 4.19 -3.27 -7.20
CA ARG A 206 5.65 -3.22 -7.23
C ARG A 206 6.28 -4.47 -6.63
N GLY A 207 5.81 -4.90 -5.46
CA GLY A 207 6.31 -6.12 -4.82
C GLY A 207 6.17 -7.37 -5.71
N PHE A 208 5.05 -7.47 -6.42
CA PHE A 208 4.80 -8.56 -7.36
C PHE A 208 5.70 -8.50 -8.59
N PHE A 209 5.83 -7.34 -9.24
CA PHE A 209 6.69 -7.18 -10.41
C PHE A 209 8.18 -7.31 -10.06
N ASP A 210 8.61 -6.81 -8.90
CA ASP A 210 9.98 -6.99 -8.40
C ASP A 210 10.31 -8.50 -8.22
N LEU A 211 9.32 -9.32 -7.88
CA LEU A 211 9.48 -10.78 -7.78
C LEU A 211 9.49 -11.44 -9.16
N PHE A 212 8.59 -11.02 -10.06
CA PHE A 212 8.41 -11.63 -11.37
C PHE A 212 9.54 -11.30 -12.34
N ASP A 213 10.01 -10.06 -12.36
CA ASP A 213 11.08 -9.57 -13.23
C ASP A 213 12.48 -9.91 -12.70
N ARG A 214 12.57 -10.58 -11.56
CA ARG A 214 13.84 -10.98 -10.96
C ARG A 214 14.52 -12.07 -11.79
N THR A 215 15.70 -11.75 -12.31
CA THR A 215 16.60 -12.73 -12.94
C THR A 215 17.44 -13.46 -11.87
N PRO A 216 17.33 -14.79 -11.71
CA PRO A 216 18.17 -15.53 -10.77
C PRO A 216 19.61 -15.65 -11.30
N THR A 217 20.60 -15.60 -10.40
CA THR A 217 22.02 -15.79 -10.75
C THR A 217 22.32 -17.20 -11.25
N ILE A 218 21.59 -18.19 -10.74
CA ILE A 218 21.64 -19.59 -11.19
C ILE A 218 20.26 -19.87 -11.76
N ASP A 219 20.17 -19.94 -13.08
CA ASP A 219 18.92 -20.19 -13.79
C ASP A 219 18.74 -21.71 -14.01
N ASN A 220 17.77 -22.29 -13.31
CA ASN A 220 17.43 -23.71 -13.45
C ASN A 220 16.59 -23.98 -14.71
N GLY A 221 15.97 -22.95 -15.30
CA GLY A 221 15.17 -23.06 -16.52
C GLY A 221 15.97 -22.86 -17.80
N SER A 222 17.21 -22.40 -17.68
CA SER A 222 18.09 -22.24 -18.83
C SER A 222 18.48 -23.58 -19.43
N VAL A 223 18.38 -23.69 -20.75
CA VAL A 223 18.87 -24.82 -21.54
C VAL A 223 20.36 -24.66 -21.87
N ASP A 224 20.94 -23.49 -21.55
CA ASP A 224 22.36 -23.23 -21.74
C ASP A 224 23.17 -24.01 -20.70
N GLY A 225 23.65 -25.16 -21.14
CA GLY A 225 24.50 -26.04 -20.36
C GLY A 225 24.98 -27.20 -21.21
N ARG A 226 26.18 -27.71 -20.91
CA ARG A 226 26.66 -28.92 -21.57
C ARG A 226 25.92 -30.11 -20.98
N GLN A 227 25.07 -30.76 -21.79
CA GLN A 227 24.53 -32.07 -21.46
C GLN A 227 25.58 -33.13 -21.80
N LEU A 228 25.96 -33.92 -20.79
CA LEU A 228 26.96 -34.96 -20.94
C LEU A 228 26.27 -36.28 -21.30
N GLU A 229 26.59 -36.85 -22.47
CA GLU A 229 26.05 -38.16 -22.89
C GLU A 229 26.67 -39.33 -22.11
N ASN A 230 27.96 -39.21 -21.77
CA ASN A 230 28.70 -40.20 -20.99
C ASN A 230 29.28 -39.55 -19.72
N PHE A 231 28.67 -39.84 -18.57
CA PHE A 231 29.09 -39.34 -17.26
C PHE A 231 29.81 -40.45 -16.48
N GLN A 232 31.10 -40.29 -16.24
CA GLN A 232 31.92 -41.28 -15.51
C GLN A 232 31.78 -41.18 -13.98
N GLY A 233 31.26 -40.07 -13.44
CA GLY A 233 30.96 -39.94 -12.01
C GLY A 233 32.13 -39.56 -11.10
N GLN A 234 33.28 -39.13 -11.64
CA GLN A 234 34.36 -38.57 -10.83
C GLN A 234 33.97 -37.16 -10.33
N ILE A 235 34.09 -36.92 -9.02
CA ILE A 235 33.74 -35.64 -8.39
C ILE A 235 34.98 -35.07 -7.71
N GLU A 236 35.36 -33.84 -8.05
CA GLU A 236 36.49 -33.14 -7.47
C GLU A 236 36.07 -31.77 -6.92
N PHE A 237 36.40 -31.52 -5.66
CA PHE A 237 36.32 -30.21 -5.03
C PHE A 237 37.75 -29.65 -4.95
N ASN A 238 38.01 -28.52 -5.62
CA ASN A 238 39.32 -27.89 -5.63
C ASN A 238 39.29 -26.52 -4.95
N GLN A 239 39.90 -26.43 -3.76
CA GLN A 239 40.03 -25.21 -2.94
C GLN A 239 38.72 -24.42 -2.80
N VAL A 240 37.62 -25.15 -2.56
CA VAL A 240 36.30 -24.54 -2.52
C VAL A 240 36.15 -23.70 -1.26
N GLU A 241 35.80 -22.43 -1.47
CA GLU A 241 35.46 -21.48 -0.41
C GLU A 241 33.97 -21.15 -0.52
N PHE A 242 33.23 -21.27 0.59
CA PHE A 242 31.79 -21.03 0.58
C PHE A 242 31.32 -20.35 1.86
N SER A 243 30.48 -19.33 1.67
CA SER A 243 29.73 -18.65 2.73
C SER A 243 28.27 -18.55 2.27
N TYR A 244 27.33 -18.80 3.18
CA TYR A 244 25.92 -18.60 2.87
C TYR A 244 25.63 -17.11 2.66
N PRO A 245 24.87 -16.72 1.62
CA PRO A 245 24.52 -15.31 1.37
C PRO A 245 23.76 -14.64 2.52
N SER A 246 22.99 -15.41 3.30
CA SER A 246 22.30 -14.93 4.50
C SER A 246 23.25 -14.57 5.65
N ARG A 247 24.48 -15.10 5.67
CA ARG A 247 25.51 -14.86 6.69
C ARG A 247 26.91 -14.78 6.05
N PRO A 248 27.21 -13.72 5.28
CA PRO A 248 28.44 -13.65 4.49
C PRO A 248 29.72 -13.62 5.35
N THR A 249 29.60 -13.17 6.60
CA THR A 249 30.70 -13.09 7.58
C THR A 249 31.14 -14.44 8.13
N ILE A 250 30.30 -15.47 8.04
CA ILE A 250 30.63 -16.82 8.53
C ILE A 250 30.99 -17.69 7.33
N ARG A 251 32.28 -18.03 7.22
CA ARG A 251 32.79 -18.93 6.18
C ARG A 251 32.60 -20.38 6.62
N VAL A 252 31.86 -21.16 5.84
CA VAL A 252 31.52 -22.56 6.14
C VAL A 252 32.54 -23.52 5.53
N LEU A 253 32.91 -23.32 4.27
CA LEU A 253 33.99 -24.06 3.62
C LEU A 253 35.18 -23.12 3.45
N ASN A 254 36.36 -23.57 3.90
CA ASN A 254 37.60 -22.83 3.79
C ASN A 254 38.65 -23.67 3.08
N LYS A 255 38.90 -23.36 1.79
CA LYS A 255 39.83 -24.08 0.91
C LYS A 255 39.63 -25.60 0.94
N PHE A 256 38.36 -26.03 0.91
CA PHE A 256 38.01 -27.44 0.97
C PHE A 256 38.50 -28.18 -0.28
N GLN A 257 39.17 -29.31 -0.08
CA GLN A 257 39.68 -30.17 -1.14
C GLN A 257 39.25 -31.61 -0.90
N LEU A 258 38.64 -32.23 -1.90
CA LEU A 258 38.18 -33.62 -1.83
C LEU A 258 38.06 -34.17 -3.25
N THR A 259 38.58 -35.37 -3.48
CA THR A 259 38.40 -36.11 -4.73
C THR A 259 37.69 -37.42 -4.43
N ILE A 260 36.63 -37.71 -5.20
CA ILE A 260 35.81 -38.91 -5.08
C ILE A 260 35.89 -39.65 -6.41
N GLU A 261 36.43 -40.87 -6.37
CA GLU A 261 36.56 -41.72 -7.56
C GLU A 261 35.23 -42.41 -7.90
N PRO A 262 35.01 -42.76 -9.19
CA PRO A 262 33.81 -43.47 -9.62
C PRO A 262 33.53 -44.74 -8.81
N GLY A 263 32.32 -44.86 -8.28
CA GLY A 263 31.86 -46.03 -7.51
C GLY A 263 32.30 -46.08 -6.05
N GLN A 264 33.04 -45.08 -5.55
CA GLN A 264 33.39 -44.98 -4.13
C GLN A 264 32.28 -44.37 -3.29
N TRP A 265 32.21 -44.82 -2.03
CA TRP A 265 31.35 -44.24 -1.00
C TRP A 265 32.21 -43.44 -0.03
N VAL A 266 31.86 -42.17 0.20
CA VAL A 266 32.58 -41.29 1.12
C VAL A 266 31.61 -40.85 2.21
N ALA A 267 32.06 -40.89 3.46
CA ALA A 267 31.34 -40.36 4.61
C ALA A 267 31.94 -39.00 5.00
N LEU A 268 31.09 -37.97 5.06
CA LEU A 268 31.43 -36.67 5.65
C LEU A 268 31.05 -36.74 7.13
N VAL A 269 32.04 -36.66 8.00
CA VAL A 269 31.88 -36.71 9.46
C VAL A 269 32.17 -35.34 10.07
#